data_AF-A0A9E4IZV5-F1
#
_entry.id   AF-A0A9E4IZV5-F1
#
_cell.length_a   1.000
_cell.length_b   1.000
_cell.length_c   1.000
_cell.angle_alpha   90.00
_cell.angle_beta   90.00
_cell.angle_gamma   90.00
#
_symmetry.space_group_name_H-M   'P 1'
#
loop_
_entity.id
_entity.type
_entity.pdbx_description
1 polymer ?
#
loop_
_entity_poly.entity_id
_entity_poly.type
_entity_poly.pdbx_seq_one_letter_code
_entity_poly.pdbx_strand_id
1 'polypeptide(L)'
;AVMFVDGGSTYLMHSETEGYNVPYAGRYRATIEGWAYQPRGAVTLTVYRGSKQAAAASLDELIAYWDLVGEEPRTVQFETFLRPGDLLAPSLAEADPPPGEYFDYYPPDRNVENYKGEGIALRSLTIEGPLFDDWPPPSARKLLAGIEFDDAGEVILTKAPYEHVVDVV
;
A
#
# COMPACT_ATOMS: atom_id res chain seq x y z
N ALA A 1 8.35 -9.70 -4.94
CA ALA A 1 7.89 -10.95 -4.32
C ALA A 1 6.89 -11.64 -5.24
N VAL A 2 6.73 -12.97 -5.18
CA VAL A 2 5.65 -13.68 -5.91
C VAL A 2 4.72 -14.32 -4.89
N MET A 3 3.42 -14.18 -5.10
CA MET A 3 2.37 -14.72 -4.24
C MET A 3 1.59 -15.76 -5.02
N PHE A 4 1.35 -16.92 -4.41
CA PHE A 4 0.85 -18.10 -5.09
C PHE A 4 -0.47 -18.62 -4.52
N VAL A 5 -0.76 -18.34 -3.25
CA VAL A 5 -1.95 -18.86 -2.57
C VAL A 5 -2.38 -17.91 -1.45
N ASP A 6 -3.69 -17.69 -1.34
CA ASP A 6 -4.32 -16.82 -0.34
C ASP A 6 -4.13 -17.30 1.12
N GLY A 7 -3.96 -18.60 1.35
CA GLY A 7 -3.85 -19.16 2.70
C GLY A 7 -2.50 -18.96 3.41
N GLY A 8 -1.43 -18.64 2.68
CA GLY A 8 -0.07 -18.57 3.23
C GLY A 8 0.71 -17.30 2.88
N SER A 9 0.46 -16.73 1.70
CA SER A 9 1.10 -15.48 1.27
C SER A 9 0.42 -14.24 1.89
N THR A 10 -0.88 -14.31 2.16
CA THR A 10 -1.70 -13.16 2.58
C THR A 10 -1.54 -12.78 4.05
N TYR A 11 -1.02 -13.68 4.88
CA TYR A 11 -0.68 -13.36 6.27
C TYR A 11 0.71 -12.75 6.44
N LEU A 12 1.61 -12.95 5.47
CA LEU A 12 3.04 -12.66 5.63
C LEU A 12 3.50 -11.42 4.85
N MET A 13 2.84 -11.08 3.74
CA MET A 13 3.23 -9.94 2.92
C MET A 13 2.26 -8.78 3.11
N HIS A 14 2.71 -7.76 3.85
CA HIS A 14 2.00 -6.50 4.03
C HIS A 14 3.01 -5.36 4.24
N SER A 15 2.53 -4.12 4.19
CA SER A 15 3.42 -2.95 4.26
C SER A 15 4.33 -2.94 5.50
N GLU A 16 3.82 -3.34 6.66
CA GLU A 16 4.61 -3.40 7.91
C GLU A 16 5.73 -4.46 7.87
N THR A 17 5.52 -5.66 7.31
CA THR A 17 6.61 -6.67 7.17
C THR A 17 7.69 -6.22 6.20
N GLU A 18 7.33 -5.35 5.25
CA GLU A 18 8.26 -4.70 4.32
C GLU A 18 8.86 -3.39 4.90
N GLY A 19 8.67 -3.12 6.20
CA GLY A 19 9.31 -2.02 6.92
C GLY A 19 8.56 -0.68 6.86
N TYR A 20 7.36 -0.64 6.30
CA TYR A 20 6.54 0.58 6.24
C TYR A 20 5.43 0.58 7.30
N ASN A 21 5.47 1.57 8.19
CA ASN A 21 4.40 1.88 9.13
C ASN A 21 3.83 3.25 8.79
N VAL A 22 2.49 3.39 8.85
CA VAL A 22 1.80 4.65 8.60
C VAL A 22 2.15 5.66 9.72
N PRO A 23 2.85 6.77 9.42
CA PRO A 23 3.33 7.68 10.46
C PRO A 23 2.24 8.63 10.98
N TYR A 24 1.30 9.03 10.11
CA TYR A 24 0.28 10.03 10.42
C TYR A 24 -1.05 9.63 9.82
N ALA A 25 -2.15 10.06 10.44
CA ALA A 25 -3.47 9.85 9.86
C ALA A 25 -3.69 10.78 8.66
N GLY A 26 -4.17 10.26 7.53
CA GLY A 26 -4.45 11.06 6.33
C GLY A 26 -4.80 10.24 5.10
N ARG A 27 -4.99 10.92 3.96
CA ARG A 27 -5.13 10.27 2.65
C ARG A 27 -3.76 9.89 2.12
N TYR A 28 -3.61 8.71 1.56
CA TYR A 28 -2.38 8.20 0.97
C TYR A 28 -2.67 7.73 -0.45
N ARG A 29 -1.68 7.89 -1.33
CA ARG A 29 -1.68 7.30 -2.67
C ARG A 29 -0.74 6.11 -2.66
N ALA A 30 -1.24 4.96 -3.12
CA ALA A 30 -0.45 3.77 -3.28
C ALA A 30 -0.41 3.36 -4.76
N THR A 31 0.78 2.99 -5.21
CA THR A 31 1.05 2.55 -6.58
C THR A 31 1.70 1.18 -6.53
N ILE A 32 1.14 0.21 -7.27
CA ILE A 32 1.64 -1.15 -7.35
C ILE A 32 2.07 -1.42 -8.79
N GLU A 33 3.25 -2.02 -8.96
CA GLU A 33 3.68 -2.63 -10.22
C GLU A 33 3.74 -4.14 -10.07
N GLY A 34 2.97 -4.86 -10.89
CA GLY A 34 2.91 -6.31 -10.86
C GLY A 34 2.26 -6.92 -12.10
N TRP A 35 2.30 -8.24 -12.20
CA TRP A 35 1.74 -9.02 -13.32
C TRP A 35 1.28 -10.39 -12.86
N ALA A 36 0.48 -11.06 -13.69
CA ALA A 36 0.10 -12.43 -13.45
C ALA A 36 1.32 -13.35 -13.63
N TYR A 37 1.53 -14.28 -12.70
CA TYR A 37 2.59 -15.26 -12.76
C TYR A 37 2.01 -16.62 -13.17
N GLN A 38 2.55 -17.22 -14.25
CA GLN A 38 2.06 -18.47 -14.84
C GLN A 38 0.55 -18.46 -15.17
N PRO A 39 -0.01 -17.40 -15.78
CA PRO A 39 -1.45 -17.30 -16.03
C PRO A 39 -1.93 -18.34 -17.05
N ARG A 40 -3.06 -18.98 -16.74
CA ARG A 40 -3.95 -19.69 -17.66
C ARG A 40 -5.23 -18.89 -17.92
N GLY A 41 -5.59 -17.99 -17.00
CA GLY A 41 -6.64 -17.00 -17.14
C GLY A 41 -6.22 -15.62 -16.63
N ALA A 42 -7.23 -14.78 -16.36
CA ALA A 42 -7.01 -13.56 -15.59
C ALA A 42 -6.86 -13.95 -14.11
N VAL A 43 -5.89 -13.34 -13.42
CA VAL A 43 -5.76 -13.44 -11.95
C VAL A 43 -6.06 -12.08 -11.35
N THR A 44 -6.75 -12.03 -10.22
CA THR A 44 -7.16 -10.77 -9.62
C THR A 44 -6.20 -10.37 -8.50
N LEU A 45 -5.50 -9.24 -8.69
CA LEU A 45 -4.82 -8.53 -7.62
C LEU A 45 -5.86 -7.82 -6.76
N THR A 46 -5.94 -8.17 -5.49
CA THR A 46 -6.74 -7.46 -4.49
C THR A 46 -5.81 -6.72 -3.52
N VAL A 47 -6.29 -5.63 -2.93
CA VAL A 47 -5.56 -4.91 -1.89
C VAL A 47 -6.51 -4.63 -0.75
N TYR A 48 -6.11 -5.06 0.45
CA TYR A 48 -6.85 -4.84 1.68
C TYR A 48 -6.18 -3.79 2.55
N ARG A 49 -7.00 -2.99 3.23
CA ARG A 49 -6.61 -2.30 4.45
C ARG A 49 -6.94 -3.23 5.62
N GLY A 50 -5.99 -3.37 6.54
CA GLY A 50 -6.19 -4.11 7.77
C GLY A 50 -5.30 -3.61 8.89
N SER A 51 -5.14 -4.43 9.91
CA SER A 51 -4.27 -4.16 11.05
C SER A 51 -3.62 -5.47 11.51
N LYS A 52 -2.54 -5.37 12.29
CA LYS A 52 -1.89 -6.57 12.83
C LYS A 52 -2.47 -6.94 14.18
N GLN A 53 -3.06 -8.14 14.27
CA GLN A 53 -3.47 -8.73 15.54
C GLN A 53 -2.49 -9.85 15.91
N ALA A 54 -1.58 -9.55 16.84
CA ALA A 54 -0.48 -10.43 17.23
C ALA A 54 0.44 -10.80 16.05
N ALA A 55 0.37 -12.04 15.56
CA ALA A 55 1.29 -12.55 14.54
C ALA A 55 0.79 -12.35 13.10
N ALA A 56 -0.51 -12.18 12.88
CA ALA A 56 -1.13 -12.14 11.56
C ALA A 56 -1.77 -10.78 11.27
N ALA A 57 -1.63 -10.32 10.02
CA ALA A 57 -2.42 -9.22 9.50
C ALA A 57 -3.87 -9.66 9.26
N SER A 58 -4.83 -8.78 9.57
CA SER A 58 -6.21 -8.90 9.13
C SER A 58 -6.40 -8.34 7.73
N LEU A 59 -7.41 -8.84 7.01
CA LEU A 59 -7.85 -8.33 5.71
C LEU A 59 -9.24 -7.72 5.89
N ASP A 60 -9.30 -6.56 6.56
CA ASP A 60 -10.57 -6.02 7.07
C ASP A 60 -11.42 -5.38 5.97
N GLU A 61 -10.79 -4.69 5.02
CA GLU A 61 -11.49 -3.93 3.99
C GLU A 61 -10.80 -4.03 2.64
N LEU A 62 -11.50 -4.55 1.63
CA LEU A 62 -11.05 -4.53 0.25
C LEU A 62 -11.14 -3.09 -0.30
N ILE A 63 -9.99 -2.47 -0.54
CA ILE A 63 -9.91 -1.05 -0.95
C ILE A 63 -9.61 -0.89 -2.44
N ALA A 64 -9.06 -1.92 -3.09
CA ALA A 64 -8.84 -1.92 -4.53
C ALA A 64 -8.71 -3.33 -5.10
N TYR A 65 -8.99 -3.48 -6.39
CA TYR A 65 -8.75 -4.71 -7.13
C TYR A 65 -8.51 -4.46 -8.62
N TRP A 66 -7.75 -5.33 -9.27
CA TRP A 66 -7.52 -5.33 -10.72
C TRP A 66 -7.29 -6.74 -11.23
N ASP A 67 -7.88 -7.04 -12.39
CA ASP A 67 -7.52 -8.23 -13.15
C ASP A 67 -6.19 -8.00 -13.88
N LEU A 68 -5.25 -8.90 -13.64
CA LEU A 68 -3.98 -8.99 -14.33
C LEU A 68 -4.11 -10.08 -15.40
N VAL A 69 -3.91 -9.69 -16.65
CA VAL A 69 -4.06 -10.57 -17.81
C VAL A 69 -2.70 -10.67 -18.51
N GLY A 70 -2.24 -11.91 -18.69
CA GLY A 70 -0.91 -12.17 -19.24
C GLY A 70 0.22 -11.78 -18.27
N GLU A 71 1.45 -11.95 -18.74
CA GLU A 71 2.67 -11.79 -17.91
C GLU A 71 3.29 -10.39 -18.02
N GLU A 72 2.66 -9.48 -18.76
CA GLU A 72 3.18 -8.12 -18.94
C GLU A 72 2.99 -7.28 -17.66
N PRO A 73 4.04 -6.59 -17.18
CA PRO A 73 3.94 -5.70 -16.02
C PRO A 73 2.87 -4.61 -16.19
N ARG A 74 2.03 -4.46 -15.17
CA ARG A 74 1.01 -3.41 -15.09
C ARG A 74 1.25 -2.56 -13.86
N THR A 75 1.16 -1.24 -14.04
CA THR A 75 1.12 -0.27 -12.94
C THR A 75 -0.33 0.10 -12.64
N VAL A 76 -0.73 -0.03 -11.38
CA VAL A 76 -2.06 0.32 -10.88
C VAL A 76 -1.93 1.24 -9.68
N GLN A 77 -2.90 2.14 -9.50
CA GLN A 77 -2.86 3.17 -8.46
C GLN A 77 -4.22 3.29 -7.79
N PHE A 78 -4.20 3.53 -6.47
CA PHE A 78 -5.39 3.82 -5.69
C PHE A 78 -5.07 4.83 -4.58
N GLU A 79 -6.10 5.50 -4.08
CA GLU A 79 -6.01 6.37 -2.91
C GLU A 79 -6.88 5.80 -1.79
N THR A 80 -6.39 5.88 -0.55
CA THR A 80 -7.13 5.43 0.63
C THR A 80 -6.74 6.25 1.86
N PHE A 81 -7.59 6.27 2.88
CA PHE A 81 -7.26 6.87 4.15
C PHE A 81 -6.55 5.86 5.04
N LEU A 82 -5.41 6.22 5.62
CA LEU A 82 -4.65 5.38 6.55
C LEU A 82 -4.39 6.11 7.87
N ARG A 83 -4.21 5.35 8.94
CA ARG A 83 -3.84 5.82 10.28
C ARG A 83 -2.71 4.96 10.84
N PRO A 84 -1.95 5.44 11.84
CA PRO A 84 -1.01 4.60 12.56
C PRO A 84 -1.69 3.32 13.08
N GLY A 85 -1.11 2.17 12.76
CA GLY A 85 -1.67 0.83 13.04
C GLY A 85 -2.37 0.17 11.84
N ASP A 86 -2.74 0.94 10.81
CA ASP A 86 -3.22 0.39 9.55
C ASP A 86 -2.04 -0.16 8.73
N LEU A 87 -2.31 -1.20 7.95
CA LEU A 87 -1.41 -1.79 6.96
C LEU A 87 -2.11 -1.96 5.62
N LEU A 88 -1.31 -2.01 4.55
CA LEU A 88 -1.76 -2.41 3.22
C LEU A 88 -1.31 -3.84 2.94
N ALA A 89 -2.24 -4.71 2.54
CA ALA A 89 -2.01 -6.11 2.26
C ALA A 89 -2.49 -6.46 0.84
N PRO A 90 -1.59 -6.50 -0.15
CA PRO A 90 -1.88 -7.11 -1.44
C PRO A 90 -2.18 -8.61 -1.28
N SER A 91 -3.20 -9.10 -1.97
CA SER A 91 -3.56 -10.52 -2.00
C SER A 91 -3.90 -11.01 -3.42
N LEU A 92 -3.87 -12.32 -3.57
CA LEU A 92 -4.26 -13.07 -4.76
C LEU A 92 -5.71 -13.53 -4.63
N ALA A 93 -6.53 -13.25 -5.64
CA ALA A 93 -7.85 -13.84 -5.81
C ALA A 93 -7.99 -14.41 -7.23
N GLU A 94 -8.95 -15.32 -7.42
CA GLU A 94 -9.26 -15.94 -8.71
C GLU A 94 -8.02 -16.57 -9.39
N ALA A 95 -7.32 -17.45 -8.65
CA ALA A 95 -6.16 -18.17 -9.15
C ALA A 95 -6.37 -19.68 -9.09
N ASP A 96 -6.08 -20.35 -10.20
CA ASP A 96 -6.18 -21.79 -10.32
C ASP A 96 -4.95 -22.51 -9.73
N PRO A 97 -5.15 -23.64 -9.02
CA PRO A 97 -4.07 -24.51 -8.58
C PRO A 97 -3.40 -25.19 -9.79
N PRO A 98 -2.19 -25.79 -9.64
CA PRO A 98 -1.52 -26.51 -10.71
C PRO A 98 -2.46 -27.51 -11.44
N PRO A 99 -2.38 -27.62 -12.79
CA PRO A 99 -3.27 -28.49 -13.56
C PRO A 99 -3.23 -29.95 -13.08
N GLY A 100 -4.41 -30.54 -12.84
CA GLY A 100 -4.53 -31.94 -12.43
C GLY A 100 -4.16 -32.19 -10.96
N GLU A 101 -3.86 -31.16 -10.19
CA GLU A 101 -3.58 -31.25 -8.76
C GLU A 101 -4.75 -30.67 -7.97
N TYR A 102 -5.16 -31.40 -6.93
CA TYR A 102 -5.97 -30.81 -5.85
C TYR A 102 -5.04 -30.09 -4.87
N PHE A 103 -5.59 -29.17 -4.07
CA PHE A 103 -4.85 -28.51 -2.99
C PHE A 103 -4.30 -29.54 -2.00
N ASP A 104 -3.06 -29.97 -2.21
CA ASP A 104 -2.33 -30.84 -1.31
C ASP A 104 -1.26 -30.00 -0.60
N TYR A 105 -1.49 -29.73 0.68
CA TYR A 105 -0.71 -28.79 1.45
C TYR A 105 0.56 -29.47 2.00
N TYR A 106 1.71 -28.84 1.78
CA TYR A 106 3.02 -29.21 2.37
C TYR A 106 3.70 -30.53 1.95
N PRO A 107 3.54 -31.07 0.72
CA PRO A 107 4.45 -32.11 0.26
C PRO A 107 5.90 -31.56 0.23
N PRO A 108 6.90 -32.30 0.73
CA PRO A 108 8.30 -31.83 0.72
C PRO A 108 8.80 -31.48 -0.68
N ASP A 109 8.24 -32.15 -1.69
CA ASP A 109 8.52 -32.02 -3.11
C ASP A 109 7.61 -31.02 -3.83
N ARG A 110 6.65 -30.37 -3.15
CA ARG A 110 5.74 -29.36 -3.74
C ARG A 110 5.76 -28.08 -2.90
N ASN A 111 6.88 -27.37 -2.99
CA ASN A 111 7.15 -26.14 -2.26
C ASN A 111 7.12 -24.92 -3.19
N VAL A 112 7.42 -23.74 -2.63
CA VAL A 112 7.34 -22.47 -3.37
C VAL A 112 8.32 -22.40 -4.57
N GLU A 113 9.45 -23.11 -4.52
CA GLU A 113 10.46 -23.08 -5.59
C GLU A 113 9.98 -23.73 -6.88
N ASN A 114 9.11 -24.73 -6.78
CA ASN A 114 8.65 -25.52 -7.90
C ASN A 114 7.13 -25.44 -8.13
N TYR A 115 6.45 -24.49 -7.50
CA TYR A 115 5.02 -24.26 -7.67
C TYR A 115 4.64 -23.91 -9.12
N LYS A 116 3.65 -24.64 -9.67
CA LYS A 116 3.20 -24.52 -11.07
C LYS A 116 1.79 -23.93 -11.24
N GLY A 117 1.18 -23.46 -10.14
CA GLY A 117 -0.12 -22.81 -10.19
C GLY A 117 -0.01 -21.33 -10.58
N GLU A 118 -1.16 -20.69 -10.70
CA GLU A 118 -1.23 -19.26 -10.98
C GLU A 118 -0.81 -18.44 -9.75
N GLY A 119 -0.39 -17.20 -9.98
CA GLY A 119 -0.01 -16.29 -8.92
C GLY A 119 0.12 -14.85 -9.39
N ILE A 120 0.64 -14.00 -8.51
CA ILE A 120 0.96 -12.61 -8.82
C ILE A 120 2.42 -12.35 -8.50
N ALA A 121 3.14 -11.79 -9.45
CA ALA A 121 4.45 -11.20 -9.22
C ALA A 121 4.30 -9.72 -8.91
N LEU A 122 4.80 -9.29 -7.75
CA LEU A 122 4.87 -7.90 -7.32
C LEU A 122 6.30 -7.41 -7.43
N ARG A 123 6.51 -6.35 -8.21
CA ARG A 123 7.80 -5.67 -8.33
C ARG A 123 7.95 -4.56 -7.30
N SER A 124 6.92 -3.75 -7.12
CA SER A 124 6.95 -2.62 -6.19
C SER A 124 5.56 -2.30 -5.62
N LEU A 125 5.57 -1.78 -4.39
CA LEU A 125 4.46 -1.07 -3.76
C LEU A 125 5.04 0.25 -3.24
N THR A 126 4.64 1.36 -3.82
CA THR A 126 5.03 2.71 -3.40
C THR A 126 3.88 3.35 -2.65
N ILE A 127 4.15 3.94 -1.49
CA ILE A 127 3.14 4.60 -0.64
C ILE A 127 3.57 6.04 -0.41
N GLU A 128 2.75 6.99 -0.87
CA GLU A 128 2.96 8.43 -0.77
C GLU A 128 1.90 9.07 0.12
N GLY A 129 2.32 9.84 1.12
CA GLY A 129 1.40 10.63 1.93
C GLY A 129 1.89 10.93 3.36
N PRO A 130 1.02 11.56 4.18
CA PRO A 130 -0.34 11.93 3.83
C PRO A 130 -0.38 13.01 2.73
N LEU A 131 -1.28 12.87 1.78
CA LEU A 131 -1.53 13.81 0.70
C LEU A 131 -2.26 15.04 1.27
N PHE A 132 -1.85 16.22 0.82
CA PHE A 132 -2.47 17.49 1.16
C PHE A 132 -2.92 18.18 -0.12
N ASP A 133 -4.12 18.75 -0.11
CA ASP A 133 -4.64 19.48 -1.26
C ASP A 133 -3.93 20.84 -1.45
N ASP A 134 -3.40 21.39 -0.35
CA ASP A 134 -2.77 22.70 -0.31
C ASP A 134 -1.34 22.63 0.25
N TRP A 135 -0.47 23.47 -0.31
CA TRP A 135 0.85 23.77 0.24
C TRP A 135 0.87 25.22 0.79
N PRO A 136 1.53 25.50 1.93
CA PRO A 136 2.01 24.53 2.91
C PRO A 136 0.84 23.81 3.61
N PRO A 137 1.04 22.58 4.09
CA PRO A 137 -0.04 21.77 4.66
C PRO A 137 -0.63 22.41 5.92
N PRO A 138 -1.87 22.06 6.32
CA PRO A 138 -2.52 22.66 7.49
C PRO A 138 -1.71 22.57 8.79
N SER A 139 -0.92 21.50 8.96
CA SER A 139 -0.01 21.34 10.10
C SER A 139 1.12 22.38 10.09
N ALA A 140 1.72 22.64 8.92
CA ALA A 140 2.77 23.65 8.77
C ALA A 140 2.22 25.07 8.98
N ARG A 141 1.01 25.38 8.46
CA ARG A 141 0.35 26.67 8.71
C ARG A 141 0.09 26.92 10.20
N LYS A 142 -0.28 25.88 10.96
CA LYS A 142 -0.50 25.98 12.41
C LYS A 142 0.79 26.23 13.19
N LEU A 143 1.93 25.70 12.74
CA LEU A 143 3.24 25.95 13.35
C LEU A 143 3.75 27.36 13.04
N LEU A 144 3.44 27.87 11.85
CA LEU A 144 3.82 29.21 11.40
C LEU A 144 2.76 30.26 11.79
N ALA A 145 2.38 30.29 13.06
CA ALA A 145 1.36 31.22 13.55
C ALA A 145 1.75 32.68 13.23
N GLY A 146 0.87 33.36 12.49
CA GLY A 146 1.06 34.73 12.03
C GLY A 146 1.87 34.89 10.73
N ILE A 147 2.24 33.79 10.08
CA ILE A 147 2.69 33.81 8.69
C ILE A 147 1.50 33.43 7.80
N GLU A 148 1.14 34.32 6.90
CA GLU A 148 0.12 34.13 5.86
C GLU A 148 0.78 33.97 4.49
N PHE A 149 0.01 33.51 3.51
CA PHE A 149 0.45 33.37 2.12
C PHE A 149 -0.60 34.00 1.21
N ASP A 150 -0.17 34.75 0.19
CA ASP A 150 -1.08 35.26 -0.84
C ASP A 150 -1.45 34.21 -1.89
N ASP A 151 -2.29 34.57 -2.86
CA ASP A 151 -2.72 33.70 -3.95
C ASP A 151 -1.58 33.25 -4.87
N ALA A 152 -0.41 33.93 -4.82
CA ALA A 152 0.81 33.57 -5.54
C ALA A 152 1.75 32.68 -4.70
N GLY A 153 1.44 32.45 -3.42
CA GLY A 153 2.26 31.69 -2.49
C GLY A 153 3.38 32.48 -1.83
N GLU A 154 3.36 33.82 -1.92
CA GLU A 154 4.36 34.69 -1.29
C GLU A 154 4.05 34.89 0.20
N VAL A 155 5.12 35.01 1.00
CA VAL A 155 5.04 35.10 2.47
C VAL A 155 4.56 36.49 2.90
N ILE A 156 3.46 36.53 3.65
CA ILE A 156 2.96 37.74 4.31
C ILE A 156 3.13 37.57 5.83
N LEU A 157 3.88 38.47 6.46
CA LEU A 157 4.05 38.47 7.91
C LEU A 157 3.01 39.39 8.55
N THR A 158 2.26 38.85 9.52
CA THR A 158 1.29 39.64 10.31
C THR A 158 1.96 40.43 11.43
N LYS A 159 3.22 40.13 11.74
CA LYS A 159 4.06 40.81 12.75
C LYS A 159 5.46 41.10 12.20
N ALA A 160 6.28 41.80 12.97
CA ALA A 160 7.69 41.98 12.62
C ALA A 160 8.43 40.61 12.61
N PRO A 161 9.43 40.40 11.72
CA PRO A 161 10.09 39.10 11.57
C PRO A 161 10.65 38.50 12.87
N TYR A 162 11.20 39.33 13.75
CA TYR A 162 11.75 38.88 15.04
C TYR A 162 10.66 38.41 16.01
N GLU A 163 9.49 39.08 16.01
CA GLU A 163 8.37 38.72 16.89
C GLU A 163 7.78 37.36 16.50
N HIS A 164 7.80 36.99 15.22
CA HIS A 164 7.44 35.64 14.78
C HIS A 164 8.37 34.56 15.31
N VAL A 165 9.69 34.83 15.37
CA VAL A 165 10.65 33.83 15.88
C VAL A 165 10.47 33.62 17.37
N VAL A 166 10.17 34.67 18.13
CA VAL A 166 9.95 34.59 19.59
C VAL A 166 8.68 33.81 19.94
N ASP A 167 7.61 33.93 19.15
CA ASP A 167 6.35 33.20 19.41
C ASP A 167 6.43 31.69 19.11
N VAL A 168 7.40 31.27 18.30
CA VAL A 168 7.57 29.88 17.85
C VAL A 168 8.53 29.08 18.74
N VAL A 169 9.38 29.74 19.53
CA VAL A 169 10.47 29.14 20.34
C VAL A 169 10.13 29.06 21.83
#